data_AF-A0A4R3RDS4-F1
#
_entry.id   AF-A0A4R3RDS4-F1
#
_cell.length_a   1.000
_cell.length_b   1.000
_cell.length_c   1.000
_cell.angle_alpha   90.00
_cell.angle_beta   90.00
_cell.angle_gamma   90.00
#
_symmetry.space_group_name_H-M   'P 1'
#
loop_
_entity.id
_entity.type
_entity.pdbx_description
1 polymer ?
#
loop_
_entity_poly.entity_id
_entity_poly.type
_entity_poly.pdbx_seq_one_letter_code
_entity_poly.pdbx_strand_id
1 'polypeptide(L)'
;MNNPLPITIAAASATKYAMMAATSRIIDVLVGKDLLTRQEAGATLIAIAEEIRDDAGGTFAAEAAEEICAWFDEVAAEYLKQKT
;
A
#
# COMPACT_ATOMS: atom_id res chain seq x y z
N MET A 1 22.67 5.45 -27.44
CA MET A 1 21.59 4.58 -26.90
C MET A 1 21.31 5.07 -25.49
N ASN A 2 20.08 5.51 -25.21
CA ASN A 2 19.70 5.90 -23.84
C ASN A 2 19.75 4.65 -22.96
N ASN A 3 20.46 4.72 -21.83
CA ASN A 3 20.48 3.65 -20.85
C ASN A 3 19.02 3.40 -20.40
N PRO A 4 18.48 2.18 -20.51
CA PRO A 4 17.08 1.90 -20.15
C PRO A 4 16.83 1.88 -18.63
N LEU A 5 17.87 1.74 -17.82
CA LEU A 5 17.77 1.66 -16.35
C LEU A 5 17.01 2.82 -15.68
N PRO A 6 17.25 4.11 -16.01
CA PRO A 6 16.55 5.23 -15.39
C PRO A 6 15.05 5.25 -15.70
N ILE A 7 14.64 4.80 -16.90
CA ILE A 7 13.23 4.71 -17.30
C ILE A 7 12.56 3.58 -16.51
N THR A 8 13.23 2.44 -16.36
CA THR A 8 12.72 1.31 -15.56
C THR A 8 12.58 1.66 -14.07
N ILE A 9 13.54 2.38 -13.50
CA ILE A 9 13.47 2.85 -12.11
C ILE A 9 12.34 3.86 -11.92
N ALA A 10 12.22 4.85 -12.81
CA ALA A 10 11.15 5.84 -12.75
C ALA A 10 9.76 5.20 -12.90
N ALA A 11 9.62 4.20 -13.78
CA ALA A 11 8.38 3.44 -13.93
C ALA A 11 8.04 2.60 -12.68
N ALA A 12 9.04 1.98 -12.05
CA ALA A 12 8.86 1.22 -10.81
C ALA A 12 8.41 2.13 -9.66
N SER A 13 9.05 3.30 -9.49
CA SER A 13 8.63 4.29 -8.50
C SER A 13 7.23 4.85 -8.78
N ALA A 14 6.90 5.13 -10.04
CA ALA A 14 5.56 5.60 -10.41
C ALA A 14 4.48 4.55 -10.11
N THR A 15 4.77 3.27 -10.37
CA THR A 15 3.85 2.15 -10.07
C THR A 15 3.61 2.01 -8.56
N LYS A 16 4.67 2.15 -7.75
CA LYS A 16 4.57 2.19 -6.28
C LYS A 16 3.58 3.26 -5.81
N TYR A 17 3.78 4.51 -6.23
CA TYR A 17 2.91 5.62 -5.84
C TYR A 17 1.49 5.47 -6.38
N ALA A 18 1.32 4.92 -7.59
CA ALA A 18 0.01 4.65 -8.15
C ALA A 18 -0.77 3.63 -7.30
N MET A 19 -0.11 2.56 -6.83
CA MET A 19 -0.73 1.57 -5.96
C MET A 19 -1.13 2.16 -4.61
N MET A 20 -0.24 2.90 -3.95
CA MET A 20 -0.55 3.59 -2.69
C MET A 20 -1.80 4.47 -2.86
N ALA A 21 -1.84 5.27 -3.93
CA ALA A 21 -2.93 6.21 -4.19
C ALA A 21 -4.25 5.53 -4.62
N ALA A 22 -4.18 4.36 -5.25
CA ALA A 22 -5.35 3.57 -5.62
C ALA A 22 -5.96 2.87 -4.39
N THR A 23 -5.13 2.19 -3.60
CA THR A 23 -5.58 1.47 -2.39
C THR A 23 -6.23 2.42 -1.38
N SER A 24 -5.61 3.58 -1.11
CA SER A 24 -6.21 4.58 -0.20
C SER A 24 -7.59 5.03 -0.67
N ARG A 25 -7.75 5.35 -1.97
CA ARG A 25 -9.05 5.78 -2.50
C ARG A 25 -10.12 4.70 -2.45
N ILE A 26 -9.74 3.44 -2.71
CA ILE A 26 -10.68 2.30 -2.61
C ILE A 26 -11.15 2.17 -1.17
N ILE A 27 -10.24 2.18 -0.19
CA ILE A 27 -10.59 2.08 1.23
C ILE A 27 -11.47 3.26 1.67
N ASP A 28 -11.12 4.49 1.30
CA ASP A 28 -11.92 5.67 1.63
C ASP A 28 -13.36 5.55 1.07
N VAL A 29 -13.52 5.04 -0.15
CA VAL A 29 -14.84 4.82 -0.78
C VAL A 29 -15.63 3.73 -0.07
N LEU A 30 -14.98 2.62 0.32
CA LEU A 30 -15.63 1.53 1.04
C LEU A 30 -16.11 1.98 2.42
N VAL A 31 -15.31 2.77 3.13
CA VAL A 31 -15.70 3.39 4.40
C VAL A 31 -16.81 4.41 4.20
N GLY A 32 -16.68 5.31 3.22
CA GLY A 32 -17.69 6.33 2.93
C GLY A 32 -19.03 5.79 2.41
N LYS A 33 -19.08 4.50 2.06
CA LYS A 33 -20.30 3.77 1.68
C LYS A 33 -20.81 2.84 2.78
N ASP A 34 -20.23 2.90 3.98
CA ASP A 34 -20.54 2.03 5.12
C ASP A 34 -20.38 0.53 4.81
N LEU A 35 -19.55 0.17 3.82
CA LEU A 35 -19.24 -1.22 3.47
C LEU A 35 -18.11 -1.77 4.35
N LEU A 36 -17.26 -0.90 4.87
CA LEU A 36 -16.26 -1.20 5.88
C LEU A 36 -16.37 -0.19 7.02
N THR A 37 -16.32 -0.67 8.26
CA THR A 37 -16.01 0.19 9.39
C THR A 37 -14.56 0.67 9.30
N ARG A 38 -14.23 1.77 9.99
CA ARG A 38 -12.83 2.24 10.09
C ARG A 38 -11.89 1.17 10.65
N GLN A 39 -12.38 0.33 11.56
CA GLN A 39 -11.60 -0.76 12.14
C GLN A 39 -11.32 -1.86 11.11
N GLU A 40 -12.32 -2.27 10.34
CA GLU A 40 -12.16 -3.26 9.25
C GLU A 40 -11.28 -2.73 8.12
N ALA A 41 -11.38 -1.43 7.80
CA ALA A 41 -10.49 -0.77 6.85
C ALA A 41 -9.02 -0.82 7.30
N GLY A 42 -8.74 -0.50 8.56
CA GLY A 42 -7.40 -0.61 9.13
C GLY A 42 -6.87 -2.05 9.11
N ALA A 43 -7.69 -3.03 9.51
CA ALA A 43 -7.32 -4.45 9.47
C ALA A 43 -7.05 -4.94 8.04
N THR A 44 -7.85 -4.49 7.07
CA THR A 44 -7.68 -4.83 5.65
C THR A 44 -6.36 -4.31 5.08
N LEU A 45 -6.00 -3.07 5.41
CA LEU A 45 -4.73 -2.48 4.98
C LEU A 45 -3.52 -3.24 5.54
N ILE A 46 -3.58 -3.66 6.81
CA ILE A 46 -2.54 -4.50 7.43
C ILE A 46 -2.44 -5.85 6.70
N ALA A 47 -3.57 -6.50 6.43
CA ALA A 47 -3.59 -7.78 5.72
C ALA A 47 -2.97 -7.68 4.32
N ILE A 48 -3.26 -6.60 3.58
CA ILE A 48 -2.63 -6.33 2.27
C ILE A 48 -1.11 -6.16 2.43
N ALA A 49 -0.65 -5.45 3.46
CA ALA A 49 0.76 -5.26 3.71
C ALA A 49 1.48 -6.58 4.03
N GLU A 50 0.86 -7.47 4.81
CA GLU A 50 1.38 -8.81 5.10
C GLU A 50 1.50 -9.67 3.83
N GLU A 51 0.46 -9.72 3.00
CA GLU A 51 0.47 -10.47 1.73
C GLU A 51 1.60 -10.00 0.80
N ILE A 52 1.80 -8.69 0.67
CA ILE A 52 2.88 -8.12 -0.13
C ILE A 52 4.26 -8.48 0.44
N ARG A 53 4.45 -8.46 1.77
CA ARG A 53 5.72 -8.86 2.40
C ARG A 53 6.05 -10.32 2.14
N ASP A 54 5.05 -11.20 2.27
CA ASP A 54 5.22 -12.64 2.06
C ASP A 54 5.59 -12.93 0.60
N ASP A 55 4.93 -12.28 -0.35
CA ASP A 55 5.20 -12.46 -1.79
C ASP A 55 6.57 -11.88 -2.22
N ALA A 56 6.99 -10.77 -1.61
CA ALA A 56 8.25 -10.11 -1.96
C ALA A 56 9.46 -10.60 -1.15
N GLY A 57 9.23 -11.33 -0.06
CA GLY A 57 10.26 -11.80 0.85
C GLY A 57 11.37 -12.59 0.15
N GLY A 58 12.62 -12.18 0.34
CA GLY A 58 13.78 -12.85 -0.28
C GLY A 58 13.95 -12.61 -1.78
N THR A 59 13.17 -11.71 -2.39
CA THR A 59 13.31 -11.29 -3.79
C THR A 59 14.08 -9.97 -3.93
N PHE A 60 14.44 -9.59 -5.16
CA PHE A 60 15.02 -8.27 -5.45
C PHE A 60 14.05 -7.10 -5.24
N ALA A 61 12.76 -7.38 -5.01
CA ALA A 61 11.73 -6.37 -4.78
C ALA A 61 11.47 -6.09 -3.29
N ALA A 62 12.15 -6.80 -2.37
CA ALA A 62 11.88 -6.74 -0.93
C ALA A 62 11.94 -5.31 -0.35
N GLU A 63 12.90 -4.48 -0.78
CA GLU A 63 13.03 -3.09 -0.31
C GLU A 63 11.82 -2.22 -0.73
N ALA A 64 11.45 -2.29 -2.01
CA ALA A 64 10.31 -1.52 -2.52
C ALA A 64 8.97 -2.02 -1.95
N ALA A 65 8.85 -3.32 -1.70
CA ALA A 65 7.71 -3.90 -1.02
C ALA A 65 7.58 -3.38 0.41
N GLU A 66 8.68 -3.37 1.17
CA GLU A 66 8.66 -2.86 2.55
C GLU A 66 8.26 -1.39 2.63
N GLU A 67 8.67 -0.55 1.68
CA GLU A 67 8.21 0.84 1.61
C GLU A 67 6.70 0.98 1.40
N ILE A 68 6.09 0.11 0.57
CA ILE A 68 4.63 0.07 0.38
C ILE A 68 3.94 -0.39 1.67
N CYS A 69 4.46 -1.46 2.27
CA CYS A 69 3.88 -2.06 3.47
C CYS A 69 3.93 -1.11 4.66
N ALA A 70 5.05 -0.41 4.86
CA ALA A 70 5.19 0.62 5.89
C ALA A 70 4.15 1.74 5.73
N TRP A 71 3.89 2.18 4.48
CA TRP A 71 2.85 3.16 4.22
C TRP A 71 1.44 2.63 4.56
N PHE A 72 1.13 1.40 4.19
CA PHE A 72 -0.16 0.80 4.55
C PHE A 72 -0.34 0.65 6.06
N ASP A 73 0.71 0.31 6.80
CA ASP A 73 0.67 0.26 8.26
C ASP A 73 0.41 1.64 8.87
N GLU A 74 1.03 2.70 8.34
CA GLU A 74 0.78 4.09 8.78
C GLU A 74 -0.67 4.51 8.55
N VAL A 75 -1.20 4.25 7.34
CA VAL A 75 -2.60 4.58 7.02
C VAL A 75 -3.56 3.75 7.87
N ALA A 76 -3.28 2.47 8.07
CA ALA A 76 -4.06 1.59 8.94
C ALA A 76 -4.09 2.12 10.37
N ALA A 77 -2.96 2.57 10.90
CA ALA A 77 -2.88 3.15 12.25
C ALA A 77 -3.78 4.39 12.39
N GLU A 78 -3.84 5.26 11.38
CA GLU A 78 -4.76 6.41 11.37
C GLU A 78 -6.23 5.99 11.37
N TYR A 79 -6.58 4.94 10.63
CA TYR A 79 -7.91 4.36 10.67
C TYR A 79 -8.28 3.80 12.05
N LEU A 80 -7.35 3.11 12.70
CA LEU A 80 -7.55 2.48 14.01
C LEU A 80 -7.58 3.47 15.19
N LYS A 81 -6.94 4.63 15.06
CA LYS A 81 -6.97 5.71 16.06
C LYS A 81 -8.33 6.39 16.16
N GLN A 82 -9.08 6.46 15.06
CA GLN A 82 -10.33 7.22 14.97
C GLN A 82 -11.54 6.41 15.50
N LYS A 83 -11.43 5.85 16.70
CA LYS A 83 -12.55 5.19 17.41
C LYS A 83 -13.62 6.21 17.79
N THR A 84 -14.50 6.52 16.85
CA THR A 84 -15.75 7.26 17.08
C THR A 84 -16.79 6.74 16.10
#